data_AF-A0A7X2D306-F1
#
_entry.id   AF-A0A7X2D306-F1
#
_cell.length_a   1.000
_cell.length_b   1.000
_cell.length_c   1.000
_cell.angle_alpha   90.00
_cell.angle_beta   90.00
_cell.angle_gamma   90.00
#
_symmetry.space_group_name_H-M   'P 1'
#
loop_
_entity.id
_entity.type
_entity.pdbx_description
1 polymer ?
#
loop_
_entity_poly.entity_id
_entity_poly.type
_entity_poly.pdbx_seq_one_letter_code
_entity_poly.pdbx_strand_id
1 'polypeptide(L)' 'MFHTYVTNARGVAIDIDRARFLADTDLWNEAVDRCSARGETAAQPVWDAYCALHAEAYGAPFPPQERETPL' A
#
# COMPACT_ATOMS: atom_id res chain seq x y z
N MET A 1 16.13 7.97 10.41
CA MET A 1 15.03 7.03 10.10
C MET A 1 14.73 7.20 8.63
N PHE A 2 14.94 6.18 7.80
CA PHE A 2 14.64 6.25 6.37
C PHE A 2 13.18 5.87 6.21
N HIS A 3 12.37 6.78 5.65
CA HIS A 3 10.99 6.51 5.28
C HIS A 3 10.96 5.94 3.87
N THR A 4 10.18 4.88 3.67
CA THR A 4 9.93 4.31 2.35
C THR A 4 8.71 4.99 1.74
N TYR A 5 8.88 5.54 0.54
CA TYR A 5 7.79 6.20 -0.19
C TYR A 5 7.37 5.38 -1.39
N VAL A 6 6.05 5.32 -1.61
CA VAL A 6 5.41 4.76 -2.81
C VAL A 6 4.52 5.82 -3.44
N THR A 7 4.07 5.58 -4.66
CA THR A 7 3.21 6.50 -5.40
C THR A 7 1.83 5.89 -5.52
N ASN A 8 0.78 6.64 -5.18
CA ASN A 8 -0.58 6.19 -5.42
C ASN A 8 -0.96 6.34 -6.91
N ALA A 9 -2.14 5.85 -7.29
CA ALA A 9 -2.67 5.95 -8.66
C ALA A 9 -2.82 7.40 -9.18
N ARG A 10 -2.74 8.40 -8.29
CA ARG A 10 -2.86 9.83 -8.61
C ARG A 10 -1.49 10.53 -8.69
N GLY A 11 -0.38 9.80 -8.53
CA GLY A 11 0.95 10.39 -8.57
C GLY A 11 1.41 11.01 -7.25
N VAL A 12 0.67 10.83 -6.15
CA VAL A 12 1.01 11.39 -4.83
C VAL A 12 1.93 10.43 -4.09
N ALA A 13 2.99 10.97 -3.50
CA ALA A 13 3.90 10.22 -2.65
C ALA A 13 3.25 9.87 -1.29
N ILE A 14 3.28 8.59 -0.94
CA ILE A 14 2.73 8.02 0.29
C ILE A 14 3.88 7.47 1.12
N ASP A 15 3.97 7.90 2.38
CA ASP A 15 4.84 7.30 3.38
C ASP A 15 4.26 5.94 3.80
N ILE A 16 4.83 4.86 3.25
CA ILE A 16 4.30 3.51 3.43
C ILE A 16 4.49 3.03 4.87
N ASP A 17 5.55 3.49 5.54
CA ASP A 17 5.86 3.10 6.91
C ASP A 17 4.80 3.66 7.86
N ARG A 18 4.33 4.89 7.60
CA ARG A 18 3.16 5.46 8.30
C ARG A 18 1.86 4.78 7.91
N ALA A 19 1.64 4.54 6.61
CA ALA A 19 0.42 3.92 6.11
C ALA A 19 0.22 2.52 6.69
N ARG A 20 1.30 1.76 6.89
CA ARG A 20 1.28 0.42 7.47
C ARG A 20 0.73 0.38 8.90
N PHE A 21 0.81 1.46 9.69
CA PHE A 21 0.18 1.51 11.01
C PHE A 21 -1.35 1.43 10.95
N LEU A 22 -1.95 1.86 9.83
CA LEU A 22 -3.39 1.85 9.61
C LEU A 22 -3.84 0.67 8.74
N ALA A 23 -2.89 -0.10 8.21
CA ALA A 23 -3.18 -1.19 7.30
C ALA A 23 -3.68 -2.42 8.07
N ASP A 24 -4.70 -3.08 7.51
CA ASP A 24 -5.01 -4.46 7.89
C ASP A 24 -3.76 -5.34 7.66
N THR A 25 -3.30 -5.96 8.75
CA THR A 25 -2.04 -6.71 8.75
C THR A 25 -2.14 -8.02 7.97
N ASP A 26 -3.32 -8.65 7.93
CA ASP A 26 -3.50 -9.93 7.23
C ASP A 26 -3.48 -9.70 5.73
N LEU A 27 -4.23 -8.69 5.24
CA LEU A 27 -4.19 -8.30 3.82
C LEU A 27 -2.81 -7.79 3.39
N TRP A 28 -2.09 -7.12 4.29
CA TRP A 28 -0.72 -6.67 4.04
C TRP A 28 0.23 -7.84 3.83
N ASN A 29 0.20 -8.83 4.74
CA ASN A 29 1.05 -10.01 4.63
C ASN A 29 0.71 -10.81 3.36
N GLU A 30 -0.57 -10.93 3.03
CA GLU A 30 -0.99 -11.55 1.77
C GLU A 30 -0.44 -10.81 0.54
N ALA A 31 -0.47 -9.47 0.54
CA ALA A 31 0.13 -8.67 -0.53
C ALA A 31 1.63 -8.95 -0.66
N VAL A 32 2.35 -9.00 0.47
CA VAL A 32 3.79 -9.32 0.52
C VAL A 32 4.06 -10.72 -0.03
N ASP A 33 3.29 -11.73 0.36
CA ASP A 33 3.46 -13.11 -0.09
C ASP A 33 3.22 -13.24 -1.60
N ARG A 34 2.15 -12.62 -2.11
CA ARG A 34 1.83 -12.60 -3.54
C ARG A 34 2.94 -11.95 -4.37
N CYS A 35 3.51 -10.84 -3.88
CA CYS A 35 4.59 -10.16 -4.58
C CYS A 35 5.91 -10.94 -4.48
N SER A 36 6.21 -11.49 -3.30
CA SER A 36 7.41 -12.32 -3.07
C SER A 36 7.43 -13.56 -3.96
N ALA A 37 6.27 -14.21 -4.15
CA ALA A 37 6.12 -15.35 -5.06
C ALA A 37 6.44 -15.00 -6.53
N ARG A 38 6.29 -13.72 -6.92
CA ARG A 38 6.65 -13.20 -8.26
C ARG A 38 8.07 -12.63 -8.32
N GLY A 39 8.81 -12.63 -7.21
CA GLY A 39 10.12 -11.97 -7.11
C GLY A 39 10.04 -10.43 -7.04
N GLU A 40 8.85 -9.88 -6.79
CA GLU A 40 8.63 -8.44 -6.63
C GLU A 40 8.82 -8.05 -5.16
N THR A 41 10.02 -7.61 -4.80
CA THR A 41 10.35 -7.24 -3.41
C THR A 41 10.31 -5.73 -3.16
N ALA A 42 10.07 -4.93 -4.20
CA ALA A 42 9.95 -3.49 -4.07
C ALA A 42 8.66 -3.09 -3.33
N ALA A 43 8.69 -1.94 -2.66
CA ALA A 43 7.55 -1.45 -1.89
C ALA A 43 6.33 -1.11 -2.77
N GLN A 44 6.56 -0.63 -4.00
CA GLN A 44 5.49 -0.22 -4.90
C GLN A 44 4.57 -1.38 -5.31
N PRO A 45 5.06 -2.54 -5.82
CA PRO A 45 4.20 -3.68 -6.10
C PRO A 45 3.39 -4.17 -4.90
N VAL A 46 4.01 -4.20 -3.71
CA VAL A 46 3.34 -4.60 -2.47
C VAL A 46 2.22 -3.62 -2.11
N TRP A 47 2.47 -2.33 -2.24
CA TRP A 47 1.47 -1.29 -2.04
C TRP A 47 0.28 -1.43 -3.00
N ASP A 48 0.55 -1.64 -4.28
CA ASP A 48 -0.48 -1.78 -5.30
C ASP A 48 -1.34 -3.04 -5.07
N ALA A 49 -0.69 -4.15 -4.72
CA ALA A 49 -1.37 -5.39 -4.37
C ALA A 49 -2.23 -5.25 -3.10
N TYR A 50 -1.71 -4.56 -2.07
CA TYR A 50 -2.45 -4.28 -0.85
C TYR A 50 -3.68 -3.41 -1.13
N CYS A 51 -3.54 -2.35 -1.91
CA CYS A 51 -4.67 -1.48 -2.27
C CYS A 51 -5.77 -2.24 -3.02
N ALA A 52 -5.39 -3.16 -3.92
CA ALA A 52 -6.35 -4.02 -4.61
C ALA A 52 -7.09 -4.96 -3.64
N LEU A 53 -6.36 -5.64 -2.75
CA LEU A 53 -6.93 -6.52 -1.73
C LEU A 53 -7.86 -5.77 -0.76
N HIS A 54 -7.45 -4.59 -0.31
CA HIS A 54 -8.28 -3.74 0.56
C HIS A 54 -9.59 -3.34 -0.14
N ALA A 55 -9.51 -2.93 -1.42
CA ALA A 55 -10.69 -2.55 -2.19
C ALA A 55 -11.65 -3.75 -2.39
N GLU A 56 -11.12 -4.94 -2.62
CA GLU A 56 -11.91 -6.17 -2.73
C GLU A 56 -12.58 -6.55 -1.39
N ALA A 57 -11.83 -6.48 -0.27
CA ALA A 57 -12.30 -6.89 1.04
C ALA A 57 -13.34 -5.92 1.66
N TYR A 58 -13.14 -4.61 1.48
CA TYR A 58 -13.96 -3.58 2.14
C TYR A 58 -14.85 -2.77 1.18
N GLY A 59 -14.74 -3.00 -0.13
CA GLY A 59 -15.51 -2.25 -1.13
C GLY A 59 -15.11 -0.77 -1.25
N ALA A 60 -13.98 -0.37 -0.67
CA ALA A 60 -13.48 1.01 -0.67
C ALA A 60 -11.95 1.07 -0.79
N PRO A 61 -11.39 2.11 -1.42
CA PRO A 61 -9.94 2.28 -1.48
C PRO A 61 -9.35 2.49 -0.08
N PHE A 62 -8.09 2.09 0.10
CA PHE A 62 -7.37 2.40 1.32
C PHE A 62 -7.15 3.93 1.41
N PRO A 63 -7.46 4.62 2.54
CA PRO A 63 -7.53 6.09 2.58
C PRO A 63 -6.31 6.90 2.07
N PRO A 64 -5.05 6.45 2.24
CA PRO A 64 -3.88 7.10 1.64
C PRO A 64 -3.86 7.06 0.11
N GLN A 65 -4.65 6.19 -0.52
CA GLN A 65 -4.85 6.14 -1.97
C GLN A 65 -5.77 7.29 -2.46
N GLU A 66 -6.63 7.83 -1.58
CA GLU A 66 -7.62 8.86 -1.93
C GLU A 66 -7.18 10.28 -1.55
N ARG A 67 -6.36 10.44 -0.51
CA ARG A 67 -6.05 11.77 0.05
C ARG A 67 -5.19 12.62 -0.88
N GLU A 68 -5.82 13.67 -1.39
CA GLU A 68 -5.18 14.94 -1.72
C GLU A 68 -4.76 15.61 -0.41
N THR A 69 -3.64 16.30 -0.41
CA THR A 69 -3.24 17.40 0.50
C THR A 69 -1.91 17.12 1.21
N PRO A 70 -0.91 18.02 1.07
CA PRO A 70 0.34 17.97 1.83
C PRO A 70 0.08 18.19 3.33
N LEU A 71 0.92 17.58 4.17
CA LEU A 71 1.08 18.00 5.57
C LEU A 71 1.70 19.40 5.64
#